data_AF-K7ZQ78-F1
#
_entry.id   AF-K7ZQ78-F1
#
_cell.length_a   1.000
_cell.length_b   1.000
_cell.length_c   1.000
_cell.angle_alpha   90.00
_cell.angle_beta   90.00
_cell.angle_gamma   90.00
#
_symmetry.space_group_name_H-M   'P 1'
#
loop_
_entity.id
_entity.type
_entity.pdbx_description
1 polymer ?
#
loop_
_entity_poly.entity_id
_entity_poly.type
_entity_poly.pdbx_seq_one_letter_code
_entity_poly.pdbx_strand_id
1 'polypeptide(L)' 'MAKKVKLSNQQAHRFMKVSEEYEGSNLTTSLNLGLNVLYQIATLPEPERTKEHITSNGETKIPY' A
#
# COMPACT_ATOMS: atom_id res chain seq x y z
N MET A 1 22.74 17.05 6.48
CA MET A 1 22.67 17.40 5.04
C MET A 1 21.58 16.55 4.40
N ALA A 2 20.53 17.16 3.85
CA ALA A 2 19.50 16.41 3.11
C ALA A 2 20.03 16.08 1.70
N LYS A 3 20.01 14.81 1.32
CA LYS A 3 20.45 14.36 -0.01
C LYS A 3 19.28 14.46 -0.98
N LYS A 4 19.44 15.22 -2.07
CA LYS A 4 18.41 15.25 -3.14
C LYS A 4 18.45 13.94 -3.90
N VAL A 5 17.33 13.21 -3.86
CA VAL A 5 17.10 12.02 -4.66
C VAL A 5 16.30 12.43 -5.90
N LYS A 6 16.72 12.01 -7.09
CA LYS A 6 15.95 12.23 -8.32
C LYS A 6 14.88 11.14 -8.42
N LEU A 7 13.62 11.54 -8.34
CA LEU A 7 12.45 10.69 -8.57
C LEU A 7 11.66 11.25 -9.75
N SER A 8 11.06 10.38 -10.55
CA SER A 8 10.04 10.83 -11.49
C SER A 8 8.79 11.28 -10.72
N ASN A 9 8.00 12.19 -11.31
CA ASN A 9 6.73 12.61 -10.72
C ASN A 9 5.81 11.42 -10.42
N GLN A 10 5.82 10.39 -11.28
CA GLN A 10 5.05 9.17 -11.07
C GLN A 10 5.52 8.40 -9.83
N GLN A 11 6.83 8.24 -9.65
CA GLN A 11 7.38 7.56 -8.48
C GLN A 11 7.03 8.31 -7.19
N ALA A 12 7.19 9.65 -7.20
CA ALA A 12 6.87 10.49 -6.06
C ALA A 12 5.38 10.38 -5.66
N HIS A 13 4.45 10.44 -6.61
CA HIS A 13 3.02 10.27 -6.32
C HIS A 13 2.69 8.91 -5.71
N ARG A 14 3.30 7.83 -6.20
CA ARG A 14 3.09 6.49 -5.63
C ARG A 14 3.56 6.41 -4.17
N PHE A 15 4.73 6.96 -3.87
CA PHE A 15 5.24 7.02 -2.51
C PHE A 15 4.33 7.85 -1.58
N MET A 16 3.88 9.03 -2.02
CA MET A 16 2.97 9.87 -1.23
C MET A 16 1.67 9.12 -0.94
N LYS A 17 1.01 8.55 -1.96
CA LYS A 17 -0.26 7.85 -1.78
C LYS A 17 -0.15 6.64 -0.85
N VAL A 18 0.92 5.85 -0.99
CA VAL A 18 1.20 4.72 -0.09
C VAL A 18 1.45 5.21 1.34
N SER A 19 2.21 6.29 1.50
CA SER A 19 2.49 6.86 2.83
C SER A 19 1.24 7.37 3.51
N GLU A 20 0.38 8.10 2.81
CA GLU A 20 -0.89 8.65 3.34
C GLU A 20 -1.85 7.54 3.77
N GLU A 21 -1.96 6.48 2.97
CA GLU A 21 -2.93 5.42 3.22
C GLU A 21 -2.50 4.50 4.38
N TYR A 22 -1.20 4.20 4.45
CA TYR A 22 -0.64 3.24 5.40
C TYR A 22 0.06 3.90 6.60
N GLU A 23 -0.10 5.22 6.78
CA GLU A 23 0.45 5.94 7.93
C GLU A 23 -0.05 5.31 9.24
N GLY A 24 0.86 4.71 10.01
CA GLY A 24 0.53 4.03 11.27
C GLY A 24 0.16 2.53 11.14
N SER A 25 0.16 1.97 9.94
CA SER A 25 0.02 0.53 9.74
C SER A 25 1.37 -0.19 9.81
N ASN A 26 1.37 -1.48 10.13
CA ASN A 26 2.58 -2.32 10.06
C ASN A 26 3.01 -2.62 8.61
N LEU A 27 2.29 -2.11 7.60
CA LEU A 27 2.61 -2.25 6.18
C LEU A 27 3.67 -1.22 5.80
N THR A 28 4.91 -1.48 6.19
CA THR A 28 6.04 -0.66 5.76
C THR A 28 6.47 -1.04 4.34
N THR A 29 6.90 -0.06 3.54
CA THR A 29 7.51 -0.26 2.20
C THR A 29 8.73 -1.19 2.20
N SER A 30 9.18 -1.65 3.38
CA SER A 30 10.37 -2.46 3.62
C SER A 30 10.12 -3.90 4.09
N LEU A 31 8.89 -4.36 4.30
CA LEU A 31 8.64 -5.69 4.90
C LEU A 31 7.75 -6.61 4.04
N ASN A 32 8.25 -6.99 2.85
CA ASN A 32 7.75 -8.06 1.95
C ASN A 32 6.89 -7.63 0.73
N LEU A 33 6.47 -6.37 0.60
CA LEU A 33 5.66 -5.89 -0.54
C LEU A 33 6.33 -4.70 -1.23
N GLY A 34 6.53 -4.79 -2.55
CA GLY A 34 7.09 -3.70 -3.35
C GLY A 34 6.11 -2.53 -3.53
N LEU A 35 6.63 -1.31 -3.73
CA LEU A 35 5.85 -0.06 -3.88
C LEU A 35 4.67 -0.17 -4.86
N ASN A 36 4.84 -0.88 -5.98
CA ASN A 36 3.78 -1.01 -6.98
C ASN A 36 2.58 -1.81 -6.46
N VAL A 37 2.81 -2.80 -5.61
CA VAL A 37 1.74 -3.60 -5.02
C VAL A 37 1.03 -2.78 -3.95
N LEU A 38 1.79 -2.09 -3.09
CA LEU A 38 1.22 -1.18 -2.09
C LEU A 38 0.39 -0.07 -2.74
N TYR A 39 0.88 0.52 -3.84
CA TYR A 39 0.13 1.52 -4.58
C TYR A 39 -1.18 0.96 -5.14
N GLN A 40 -1.18 -0.25 -5.71
CA GLN A 40 -2.40 -0.87 -6.22
C GLN A 40 -3.44 -1.06 -5.11
N ILE A 41 -3.04 -1.58 -3.96
CA ILE A 41 -3.94 -1.79 -2.81
C ILE A 41 -4.47 -0.44 -2.29
N ALA A 42 -3.60 0.57 -2.14
CA ALA A 42 -3.98 1.92 -1.71
C ALA A 42 -4.91 2.66 -2.70
N THR A 43 -4.99 2.19 -3.95
CA THR A 43 -5.89 2.76 -4.98
C THR A 43 -7.15 1.92 -5.20
N LEU A 44 -7.35 0.83 -4.46
CA LEU A 44 -8.61 0.10 -4.51
C LEU A 44 -9.76 0.99 -4.02
N PRO A 45 -10.94 0.93 -4.66
CA PRO A 45 -12.13 1.61 -4.16
C PRO A 45 -12.47 1.13 -2.74
N GLU A 46 -12.95 2.03 -1.87
CA GLU A 46 -13.40 1.72 -0.50
C GLU A 46 -14.24 0.43 -0.40
N PRO A 47 -15.25 0.19 -1.26
CA PRO A 47 -16.06 -1.02 -1.17
C PRO A 47 -15.26 -2.33 -1.34
N GLU A 48 -14.20 -2.30 -2.16
CA GLU A 48 -13.33 -3.46 -2.39
C GLU A 48 -12.31 -3.63 -1.26
N ARG A 49 -12.00 -2.56 -0.51
CA ARG A 49 -11.09 -2.60 0.64
C ARG A 49 -11.70 -3.23 1.88
N THR A 50 -13.01 -3.08 2.06
CA THR A 50 -13.75 -3.63 3.21
C THR A 50 -14.36 -5.00 2.94
N LYS A 51 -14.22 -5.50 1.72
CA LYS A 51 -14.81 -6.78 1.31
C LYS A 51 -14.12 -7.94 2.01
N GLU A 52 -14.90 -8.84 2.57
CA GLU A 52 -14.39 -10.06 3.18
C GLU A 52 -13.79 -11.00 2.12
N HIS A 53 -12.54 -11.42 2.35
CA HIS A 53 -11.86 -12.37 1.50
C HIS A 53 -11.66 -13.70 2.24
N ILE A 54 -12.20 -14.78 1.68
CA ILE A 54 -11.96 -16.15 2.17
C ILE A 54 -10.68 -16.66 1.51
N THR A 55 -9.67 -17.00 2.30
CA THR A 55 -8.42 -17.59 1.80
C THR A 55 -8.60 -19.06 1.42
N SER A 56 -7.64 -19.62 0.68
CA SER A 56 -7.61 -21.06 0.34
C SER A 56 -7.61 -21.99 1.56
N ASN A 57 -7.25 -21.46 2.74
CA ASN A 57 -7.21 -22.19 4.00
C ASN A 57 -8.50 -22.02 4.82
N GLY A 58 -9.50 -21.29 4.30
CA GLY A 58 -10.77 -21.03 4.98
C GLY A 58 -10.76 -19.85 5.97
N GLU A 59 -9.63 -19.14 6.12
CA GLU A 59 -9.57 -17.94 6.96
C GLU A 59 -10.25 -16.76 6.26
N THR A 60 -11.11 -16.04 6.96
CA THR A 60 -11.63 -14.73 6.52
C THR A 60 -10.61 -13.64 6.85
N LYS A 61 -10.22 -12.85 5.84
CA LYS A 61 -9.38 -11.66 6.00
C LYS A 61 -10.09 -10.44 5.47
N ILE A 62 -9.98 -9.35 6.22
CA ILE A 62 -10.33 -8.01 5.76
C ILE A 62 -9.00 -7.36 5.35
N PRO A 63 -8.89 -6.77 4.14
CA PRO A 63 -7.67 -6.12 3.66
C PRO A 63 -7.15 -4.96 4.52
N TYR A 64 -7.98 -4.45 5.44
CA TYR A 64 -7.68 -3.35 6.37
C TYR A 64 -7.85 -3.79 7.82
#